data_AF-A0A443SNV2-F1
#
_entry.id   AF-A0A443SNV2-F1
#
_cell.length_a   1.000
_cell.length_b   1.000
_cell.length_c   1.000
_cell.angle_alpha   90.00
_cell.angle_beta   90.00
_cell.angle_gamma   90.00
#
_symmetry.space_group_name_H-M   'P 1'
#
loop_
_entity.id
_entity.type
_entity.pdbx_description
1 polymer ?
#
loop_
_entity_poly.entity_id
_entity_poly.type
_entity_poly.pdbx_seq_one_letter_code
_entity_poly.pdbx_strand_id
1 'polypeptide(L)'
;MDYINEFDIRLAKEMYYAGETLTGHVVLNTLENFKLKAIKVQLRGKAHAEWKVVVNGERRTVKDDHVFIDERISIWGKGKC
;
A
#
# COMPACT_ATOMS: atom_id res chain seq x y z
N MET A 1 4.98 -21.64 1.59
CA MET A 1 4.73 -21.09 2.95
C MET A 1 3.68 -21.99 3.52
N ASP A 2 4.09 -22.94 4.34
CA ASP A 2 3.37 -24.21 4.40
C ASP A 2 2.27 -24.22 5.48
N TYR A 3 2.15 -23.11 6.22
CA TYR A 3 1.29 -22.98 7.41
C TYR A 3 0.16 -21.94 7.25
N ILE A 4 0.15 -21.19 6.14
CA ILE A 4 -0.79 -20.10 5.88
C ILE A 4 -1.72 -20.53 4.75
N ASN A 5 -3.01 -20.64 5.05
CA ASN A 5 -4.04 -20.92 4.07
C ASN A 5 -4.49 -19.66 3.33
N GLU A 6 -4.61 -18.54 4.05
CA GLU A 6 -5.02 -17.26 3.48
C GLU A 6 -4.29 -16.11 4.16
N PHE A 7 -3.80 -15.16 3.36
CA PHE A 7 -3.29 -13.89 3.85
C PHE A 7 -3.67 -12.78 2.86
N ASP A 8 -4.60 -11.93 3.27
CA ASP A 8 -5.24 -10.96 2.37
C ASP A 8 -5.67 -9.68 3.11
N ILE A 9 -5.94 -8.61 2.35
CA ILE A 9 -6.48 -7.34 2.84
C ILE A 9 -7.82 -7.09 2.15
N ARG A 10 -8.88 -6.93 2.94
CA ARG A 10 -10.23 -6.68 2.42
C ARG A 10 -10.68 -5.27 2.80
N LEU A 11 -10.87 -4.43 1.80
CA LEU A 11 -11.37 -3.06 1.95
C LEU A 11 -12.90 -3.03 1.92
N ALA A 12 -13.50 -2.05 2.59
CA ALA A 12 -14.95 -1.88 2.61
C ALA A 12 -15.54 -1.37 1.28
N LYS A 13 -14.72 -0.69 0.46
CA LYS A 13 -15.07 -0.13 -0.85
C LYS A 13 -13.93 -0.38 -1.83
N GLU A 14 -14.26 -0.44 -3.12
CA GLU A 14 -13.29 -0.53 -4.21
C GLU A 14 -12.62 0.81 -4.52
N MET A 15 -13.33 1.92 -4.30
CA MET A 15 -12.86 3.27 -4.59
C MET A 15 -13.15 4.22 -3.42
N TYR A 16 -12.21 5.13 -3.20
CA TYR A 16 -12.27 6.18 -2.18
C TYR A 16 -11.90 7.52 -2.80
N TYR A 17 -12.55 8.58 -2.33
CA TYR A 17 -12.25 9.96 -2.69
C TYR A 17 -11.51 10.68 -1.57
N ALA A 18 -10.94 11.84 -1.90
CA ALA A 18 -10.22 12.67 -0.95
C ALA A 18 -11.11 13.04 0.26
N GLY A 19 -10.55 12.89 1.46
CA GLY A 19 -11.26 13.14 2.72
C GLY A 19 -12.10 11.97 3.23
N GLU A 20 -12.30 10.90 2.46
CA GLU A 20 -12.98 9.71 2.96
C GLU A 20 -12.10 8.89 3.91
N THR A 21 -12.73 8.22 4.87
CA THR A 21 -12.05 7.26 5.75
C THR A 21 -11.97 5.89 5.09
N LEU A 22 -10.74 5.41 4.87
CA LEU A 22 -10.49 4.05 4.39
C LEU A 22 -10.66 3.05 5.54
N THR A 23 -11.53 2.06 5.34
CA THR A 23 -11.79 1.00 6.33
C THR A 23 -11.65 -0.38 5.69
N GLY A 24 -11.22 -1.36 6.48
CA GLY A 24 -10.96 -2.71 6.03
C GLY A 24 -10.43 -3.60 7.14
N HIS A 25 -10.07 -4.82 6.78
CA HIS A 25 -9.48 -5.78 7.70
C HIS A 25 -8.42 -6.63 7.00
N VAL A 26 -7.45 -7.10 7.78
CA VAL A 26 -6.44 -8.06 7.33
C VAL A 26 -6.92 -9.46 7.72
N VAL A 27 -6.95 -10.37 6.75
CA VAL A 27 -7.28 -11.77 6.95
C VAL A 27 -5.99 -12.56 7.04
N LEU A 28 -5.85 -13.36 8.09
CA LEU A 28 -4.77 -14.32 8.26
C LEU A 28 -5.40 -15.63 8.73
N ASN A 29 -5.44 -16.62 7.84
CA ASN A 29 -5.95 -17.95 8.11
C ASN A 29 -4.79 -18.95 8.07
N THR A 30 -4.63 -19.74 9.13
CA THR A 30 -3.51 -20.66 9.28
C THR A 30 -3.98 -22.08 9.51
N LEU A 31 -3.24 -23.03 8.94
CA LEU A 31 -3.54 -24.47 9.07
C LEU A 31 -3.11 -25.00 10.44
N GLU A 32 -2.05 -24.42 11.01
CA GLU A 32 -1.47 -24.83 12.28
C GLU A 32 -1.08 -23.62 13.13
N ASN A 33 -0.85 -23.85 14.42
CA ASN A 33 -0.38 -22.83 15.33
C ASN A 33 1.07 -22.43 14.99
N PHE A 34 1.33 -21.13 14.88
CA PHE A 34 2.68 -20.62 14.70
C PHE A 34 2.90 -19.34 15.53
N LYS A 35 4.17 -19.01 15.77
CA LYS A 35 4.54 -17.79 16.50
C LYS A 35 4.57 -16.61 15.54
N LEU A 36 3.67 -15.64 15.77
CA LEU A 36 3.63 -14.39 15.03
C LEU A 36 4.33 -13.28 15.84
N LYS A 37 5.13 -12.44 15.17
CA LYS A 37 5.84 -11.32 15.84
C LYS A 37 5.04 -10.02 15.79
N ALA A 38 4.58 -9.64 14.61
CA ALA A 38 3.76 -8.45 14.37
C ALA A 38 3.01 -8.57 13.03
N ILE A 39 1.87 -7.89 12.91
CA ILE A 39 1.22 -7.60 11.63
C ILE A 39 1.26 -6.09 11.44
N LYS A 40 1.85 -5.66 10.33
CA LYS A 40 1.96 -4.25 9.96
C LYS A 40 1.31 -4.03 8.60
N VAL A 41 0.61 -2.91 8.46
CA VAL A 41 -0.04 -2.47 7.24
C VAL A 41 0.66 -1.20 6.78
N GLN A 42 0.91 -1.10 5.48
CA GLN A 42 1.41 0.11 4.85
C GLN A 42 0.43 0.53 3.76
N LEU A 43 -0.03 1.78 3.84
CA LEU A 43 -0.87 2.41 2.81
C LEU A 43 -0.03 3.44 2.07
N ARG A 44 0.11 3.25 0.75
CA ARG A 44 0.87 4.14 -0.12
C ARG A 44 0.05 4.59 -1.32
N GLY A 45 0.00 5.90 -1.53
CA GLY A 45 -0.58 6.53 -2.71
C GLY A 45 0.47 7.39 -3.40
N LYS A 46 0.81 7.06 -4.65
CA LYS A 46 1.78 7.78 -5.48
C LYS A 46 1.16 8.08 -6.84
N ALA A 47 1.35 9.29 -7.35
CA ALA A 47 1.23 9.56 -8.79
C ALA A 47 2.61 9.62 -9.44
N HIS A 48 2.66 9.11 -10.66
CA HIS A 48 3.78 9.24 -11.56
C HIS A 48 3.27 9.89 -12.84
N ALA A 49 3.92 10.96 -13.28
CA ALA A 49 3.64 11.61 -14.55
C ALA A 49 4.94 11.64 -15.37
N GLU A 50 4.83 11.30 -16.66
CA GLU A 50 5.94 11.35 -17.60
C GLU A 50 5.46 11.99 -18.91
N TRP A 51 6.22 12.98 -19.40
CA TRP A 51 5.96 13.63 -20.67
C TRP A 51 7.21 13.74 -21.52
N LYS A 52 7.06 13.41 -22.80
CA LYS A 52 8.07 13.64 -23.83
C LYS A 52 7.77 14.97 -24.50
N VAL A 53 8.69 15.91 -24.41
CA VAL A 53 8.57 17.27 -24.98
C VAL A 53 9.65 17.52 -26.01
N VAL A 54 9.34 18.35 -26.99
CA VAL A 54 10.32 18.87 -27.94
C VAL A 54 10.54 20.34 -27.61
N VAL A 55 11.78 20.70 -27.29
CA VAL A 55 12.17 22.09 -27.02
C VAL A 55 13.30 22.43 -27.99
N ASN A 56 13.07 23.42 -28.86
CA ASN A 56 14.03 23.83 -29.89
C ASN A 56 14.53 22.68 -30.79
N GLY A 57 13.63 21.74 -31.14
CA GLY A 57 13.96 20.57 -31.97
C GLY A 57 14.61 19.40 -31.22
N GLU A 58 15.01 19.58 -29.96
CA GLU A 58 15.56 18.52 -29.13
C GLU A 58 14.44 17.81 -28.36
N ARG A 59 14.42 16.47 -28.41
CA ARG A 59 13.50 15.65 -27.61
C ARG A 59 14.03 15.51 -26.20
N ARG A 60 13.20 15.83 -25.21
CA ARG A 60 13.47 15.63 -23.79
C ARG A 60 12.33 14.86 -23.15
N THR A 61 12.65 14.12 -22.10
CA THR A 61 11.66 13.49 -21.22
C THR A 61 11.70 14.19 -19.89
N VAL A 62 10.54 14.55 -19.38
CA VAL A 62 10.37 15.10 -18.04
C VAL A 62 9.49 14.13 -17.27
N LYS A 63 9.82 13.92 -16.00
CA LYS A 63 9.11 13.02 -15.10
C LYS A 63 8.84 13.76 -13.81
N ASP A 64 7.70 13.48 -13.21
CA ASP A 64 7.35 13.96 -11.88
C ASP A 64 6.72 12.83 -11.07
N ASP A 65 7.10 12.76 -9.81
CA ASP A 65 6.67 11.74 -8.85
C ASP A 65 6.13 12.43 -7.61
N HIS A 66 4.87 12.19 -7.28
CA HIS A 66 4.23 12.78 -6.12
C HIS A 66 3.68 11.72 -5.18
N VAL A 67 3.99 11.82 -3.89
CA VAL A 67 3.49 10.92 -2.85
C VAL A 67 2.38 11.66 -2.09
N PHE A 68 1.16 11.13 -2.14
CA PHE A 68 0.00 11.68 -1.45
C PHE A 68 -0.24 11.05 -0.08
N ILE A 69 0.11 9.76 0.07
CA ILE A 69 -0.12 8.98 1.28
C ILE A 69 1.10 8.07 1.48
N ASP A 70 1.71 8.10 2.68
CA ASP A 70 2.70 7.10 3.12
C ASP A 70 2.49 6.83 4.62
N GLU A 71 1.52 5.99 4.92
CA GLU A 71 1.12 5.66 6.28
C GLU A 71 1.54 4.24 6.66
N ARG A 72 2.00 4.06 7.89
CA ARG A 72 2.39 2.76 8.44
C ARG A 72 1.73 2.53 9.79
N ILE A 73 1.08 1.39 9.93
CA ILE A 73 0.31 1.05 11.13
C ILE A 73 0.64 -0.38 11.56
N SER A 74 0.93 -0.57 12.85
CA SER A 74 1.02 -1.89 13.46
C SER A 74 -0.35 -2.27 14.00
N ILE A 75 -0.99 -3.27 13.40
CA ILE A 75 -2.33 -3.71 13.80
C ILE A 75 -2.30 -4.88 14.78
N TRP A 76 -1.15 -5.57 14.90
CA TRP A 76 -0.95 -6.63 15.88
C TRP A 76 0.52 -6.76 16.26
N GLY A 77 0.80 -7.18 17.50
CA GLY A 77 2.13 -7.49 18.01
C GLY A 77 2.91 -6.27 18.52
N LYS A 78 4.01 -6.54 19.25
CA LYS A 78 4.85 -5.49 19.83
C LYS A 78 5.96 -5.11 18.85
N GLY A 79 5.79 -4.01 18.13
CA GLY A 79 6.82 -3.39 17.31
C GLY A 79 6.53 -1.91 17.12
N LYS A 80 7.55 -1.05 17.18
CA LYS A 80 7.40 0.36 16.79
C LYS A 80 7.01 0.44 15.31
N CYS A 81 6.07 1.32 14.99
CA CYS A 81 5.70 1.65 13.61
C CYS A 81 6.85 2.38 12.92
#